data_AF-A0A8H3U7K9-F1
#
_entry.id   AF-A0A8H3U7K9-F1
#
_cell.length_a   1.000
_cell.length_b   1.000
_cell.length_c   1.000
_cell.angle_alpha   90.00
_cell.angle_beta   90.00
_cell.angle_gamma   90.00
#
_symmetry.space_group_name_H-M   'P 1'
#
loop_
_entity.id
_entity.type
_entity.pdbx_description
1 polymer ?
#
loop_
_entity_poly.entity_id
_entity_poly.type
_entity_poly.pdbx_seq_one_letter_code
_entity_poly.pdbx_strand_id
1 'polypeptide(L)'
;MASTRTVKATEVILNSPNDWEDWYTRLKAKAIRAEIWEYMNDEAAPNTASKPPKPEIPTTTDACNRNTRSEGYAAPTMTNLTKEERSILSLLNSQYSNEMTVYRILTSRLFDATEDIPATISRGYNSLIKNYTSARAIL
;
A
#
# COMPACT_ATOMS: atom_id res chain seq x y z
N MET A 1 13.67 28.63 13.21
CA MET A 1 14.10 27.47 14.01
C MET A 1 14.35 26.33 13.04
N ALA A 2 15.60 25.87 12.92
CA ALA A 2 15.97 24.80 11.99
C ALA A 2 15.78 23.44 12.68
N SER A 3 14.87 22.61 12.16
CA SER A 3 14.70 21.24 12.63
C SER A 3 15.85 20.38 12.11
N THR A 4 16.79 20.05 12.99
CA THR A 4 17.83 19.05 12.74
C THR A 4 17.17 17.69 12.55
N ARG A 5 17.07 17.21 11.31
CA ARG A 5 16.75 15.81 11.00
C ARG A 5 17.89 14.96 11.56
N THR A 6 17.66 14.27 12.67
CA THR A 6 18.53 13.19 13.13
C THR A 6 18.49 12.10 12.06
N VAL A 7 19.54 12.02 11.25
CA VAL A 7 19.77 10.89 10.35
C VAL A 7 20.00 9.67 11.24
N LYS A 8 19.00 8.81 11.36
CA LYS A 8 19.17 7.50 11.99
C LYS A 8 20.20 6.78 11.13
N ALA A 9 21.39 6.50 11.67
CA ALA A 9 22.38 5.70 10.95
C ALA A 9 21.78 4.31 10.75
N THR A 10 21.38 4.00 9.52
CA THR A 10 20.93 2.66 9.15
C THR A 10 22.15 1.75 9.20
N GLU A 11 22.13 0.75 10.07
CA GLU A 11 23.21 -0.24 10.17
C GLU A 11 23.32 -0.98 8.83
N VAL A 12 24.52 -1.02 8.26
CA VAL A 12 24.78 -1.80 7.06
C VAL A 12 24.85 -3.26 7.47
N ILE A 13 23.89 -4.05 7.02
CA ILE A 13 23.71 -5.45 7.41
C ILE A 13 24.34 -6.37 6.35
N LEU A 14 24.19 -6.06 5.06
CA LEU A 14 24.78 -6.85 3.98
C LEU A 14 26.19 -6.31 3.64
N ASN A 15 27.22 -6.87 4.29
CA ASN A 15 28.62 -6.50 4.07
C ASN A 15 29.41 -7.52 3.26
N SER A 16 28.85 -8.71 3.07
CA SER A 16 29.41 -9.80 2.26
C SER A 16 28.30 -10.70 1.73
N PRO A 17 28.55 -11.54 0.71
CA PRO A 17 27.57 -12.51 0.22
C PRO A 17 27.08 -13.49 1.29
N ASN A 18 27.90 -13.76 2.32
CA ASN A 18 27.53 -14.66 3.42
C ASN A 18 26.45 -14.06 4.34
N ASP A 19 26.25 -12.74 4.30
CA ASP A 19 25.27 -12.05 5.14
C ASP A 19 23.87 -12.04 4.50
N TRP A 20 23.72 -12.63 3.30
CA TRP A 20 22.50 -12.57 2.50
C TRP A 20 21.27 -13.10 3.24
N GLU A 21 21.37 -14.29 3.83
CA GLU A 21 20.25 -14.93 4.53
C GLU A 21 19.83 -14.15 5.78
N ASP A 22 20.79 -13.65 6.56
CA ASP A 22 20.53 -12.86 7.75
C ASP A 22 19.90 -11.51 7.40
N TRP A 23 20.41 -10.86 6.34
CA TRP A 23 19.85 -9.62 5.81
C TRP A 23 18.42 -9.82 5.32
N TYR A 24 18.17 -10.83 4.48
CA TYR A 24 16.85 -11.15 3.95
C TYR A 24 15.85 -11.48 5.06
N THR A 25 16.27 -12.26 6.06
CA THR A 25 15.42 -12.60 7.23
C THR A 25 15.01 -11.35 8.01
N ARG A 26 15.94 -10.41 8.24
CA ARG A 26 15.65 -9.15 8.93
C ARG A 26 14.74 -8.25 8.11
N LEU A 27 14.97 -8.15 6.80
CA LEU A 27 14.12 -7.40 5.88
C LEU A 27 12.69 -7.95 5.87
N LYS A 28 12.54 -9.28 5.73
CA LYS A 28 11.25 -9.98 5.78
C LYS A 28 10.54 -9.73 7.11
N ALA A 29 11.22 -9.88 8.24
CA ALA A 29 10.64 -9.62 9.55
C ALA A 29 10.15 -8.17 9.70
N LYS A 30 10.92 -7.19 9.21
CA LYS A 30 10.54 -5.76 9.21
C LYS A 30 9.31 -5.53 8.33
N ALA A 31 9.29 -6.07 7.12
CA ALA A 31 8.18 -5.94 6.17
C ALA A 31 6.88 -6.62 6.65
N ILE A 32 6.99 -7.77 7.33
CA ILE A 32 5.83 -8.44 7.96
C ILE A 32 5.26 -7.55 9.08
N ARG A 33 6.10 -7.00 9.97
CA ARG A 33 5.65 -6.09 11.03
C ARG A 33 5.03 -4.80 10.50
N ALA A 34 5.46 -4.37 9.32
CA ALA A 34 4.92 -3.21 8.62
C ALA A 34 3.70 -3.56 7.74
N GLU A 35 3.28 -4.83 7.66
CA GLU A 35 2.15 -5.31 6.84
C GLU A 35 2.33 -5.03 5.34
N ILE A 36 3.57 -5.04 4.85
CA ILE A 36 3.90 -4.74 3.45
C ILE A 36 4.57 -5.90 2.71
N TRP A 37 4.86 -7.01 3.41
CA TRP A 37 5.59 -8.14 2.84
C TRP A 37 4.91 -8.72 1.59
N GLU A 38 3.58 -8.78 1.57
CA GLU A 38 2.80 -9.30 0.43
C GLU A 38 3.05 -8.51 -0.88
N TYR A 39 3.40 -7.23 -0.78
CA TYR A 39 3.68 -6.37 -1.93
C TYR A 39 5.16 -6.40 -2.35
N MET A 40 6.02 -6.93 -1.49
CA MET A 40 7.47 -7.02 -1.69
C MET A 40 7.91 -8.42 -2.15
N ASN A 41 7.18 -9.47 -1.75
CA ASN A 41 7.56 -10.84 -2.01
C ASN A 41 7.40 -11.23 -3.48
N ASP A 42 8.50 -11.52 -4.17
CA ASP A 42 8.49 -11.94 -5.57
C ASP A 42 8.04 -13.39 -5.80
N GLU A 43 8.08 -14.22 -4.76
CA GLU A 43 7.49 -15.57 -4.76
C GLU A 43 5.97 -15.56 -4.58
N ALA A 44 5.37 -14.39 -4.35
CA ALA A 44 3.92 -14.28 -4.29
C ALA A 44 3.30 -14.67 -5.65
N ALA A 45 2.09 -15.22 -5.62
CA ALA A 45 1.40 -15.69 -6.82
C ALA A 45 1.44 -14.62 -7.94
N PRO A 46 1.51 -15.01 -9.23
CA PRO A 46 1.72 -14.07 -10.35
C PRO A 46 0.72 -12.91 -10.42
N ASN A 47 -0.43 -13.03 -9.75
CA ASN A 47 -1.49 -12.01 -9.68
C ASN A 47 -1.43 -11.12 -8.43
N THR A 48 -0.42 -11.27 -7.58
CA THR A 48 -0.27 -10.44 -6.38
C THR A 48 0.21 -9.06 -6.79
N ALA A 49 -0.57 -8.03 -6.49
CA ALA A 49 -0.23 -6.66 -6.86
C ALA A 49 1.07 -6.21 -6.17
N SER A 50 1.93 -5.48 -6.88
CA SER A 50 3.15 -4.89 -6.29
C SER A 50 2.88 -3.65 -5.43
N LYS A 51 1.61 -3.25 -5.30
CA LYS A 51 1.15 -2.12 -4.49
C LYS A 51 -0.27 -2.40 -3.97
N PRO A 52 -0.65 -1.80 -2.83
CA PRO A 52 -2.01 -1.86 -2.33
C PRO A 52 -3.01 -1.36 -3.38
N PRO A 53 -4.18 -2.00 -3.53
CA PRO A 53 -5.23 -1.49 -4.40
C PRO A 53 -5.74 -0.15 -3.87
N LYS A 54 -5.93 0.81 -4.77
CA LYS A 54 -6.53 2.09 -4.40
C LYS A 54 -8.04 1.89 -4.20
N PRO A 55 -8.62 2.31 -3.06
CA PRO A 55 -10.06 2.21 -2.84
C PRO A 55 -10.84 2.98 -3.89
N GLU A 56 -11.98 2.44 -4.30
CA GLU A 56 -12.87 3.05 -5.28
C GLU A 56 -13.82 4.04 -4.59
N ILE A 57 -14.07 5.17 -5.24
CA ILE A 57 -14.96 6.20 -4.69
C ILE A 57 -16.39 5.67 -4.78
N PRO A 58 -17.14 5.59 -3.66
CA PRO A 58 -18.54 5.20 -3.70
C PRO A 58 -19.35 6.17 -4.55
N THR A 59 -20.21 5.60 -5.37
CA THR A 59 -21.10 6.32 -6.26
C THR A 59 -22.54 6.24 -5.77
N THR A 60 -23.39 7.09 -6.32
CA THR A 60 -24.84 7.05 -6.09
C THR A 60 -25.47 5.72 -6.48
N THR A 61 -24.87 5.02 -7.44
CA THR A 61 -25.30 3.70 -7.90
C THR A 61 -25.04 2.62 -6.85
N ASP A 62 -23.95 2.71 -6.09
CA ASP A 62 -23.58 1.72 -5.09
C ASP A 62 -24.52 1.73 -3.88
N ALA A 63 -25.07 2.90 -3.57
CA ALA A 63 -26.06 3.07 -2.52
C ALA A 63 -27.51 2.81 -2.98
N CYS A 64 -27.72 2.65 -4.29
CA CYS A 64 -29.05 2.58 -4.87
C CYS A 64 -29.59 1.15 -4.85
N ASN A 65 -30.79 0.96 -4.30
CA ASN A 65 -31.44 -0.34 -4.32
C ASN A 65 -32.16 -0.55 -5.66
N ARG A 66 -31.53 -1.34 -6.54
CA ARG A 66 -32.09 -1.68 -7.86
C ARG A 66 -33.43 -2.41 -7.78
N ASN A 67 -33.73 -3.10 -6.67
CA ASN A 67 -34.99 -3.82 -6.52
C ASN A 67 -36.18 -2.88 -6.24
N THR A 68 -35.92 -1.66 -5.78
CA THR A 68 -36.96 -0.66 -5.50
C THR A 68 -37.16 0.37 -6.60
N ARG A 69 -36.22 0.48 -7.55
CA ARG A 69 -36.35 1.38 -8.70
C ARG A 69 -36.78 0.58 -9.93
N SER A 70 -37.97 0.88 -10.46
CA SER A 70 -38.48 0.25 -11.66
C SER A 70 -37.62 0.57 -12.89
N GLU A 71 -37.66 -0.31 -13.89
CA GLU A 71 -37.07 -0.03 -15.21
C GLU A 71 -37.67 1.26 -15.79
N GLY A 72 -36.81 2.23 -16.14
CA GLY A 72 -37.20 3.53 -16.68
C GLY A 72 -36.96 4.74 -15.77
N TYR A 73 -36.51 4.55 -14.53
CA TYR A 73 -36.08 5.67 -13.67
C TYR A 73 -34.75 6.28 -14.17
N ALA A 74 -34.65 7.61 -14.06
CA ALA A 74 -33.40 8.33 -14.29
C ALA A 74 -32.27 7.78 -13.38
N ALA A 75 -31.03 7.82 -13.89
CA ALA A 75 -29.86 7.37 -13.14
C ALA A 75 -29.82 7.99 -11.72
N PRO A 76 -29.36 7.25 -10.70
CA PRO A 76 -29.31 7.76 -9.34
C PRO A 76 -28.39 8.98 -9.24
N THR A 77 -28.91 10.07 -8.68
CA THR A 77 -28.23 11.33 -8.41
C THR A 77 -28.52 11.75 -6.98
N MET A 78 -27.72 12.66 -6.40
CA MET A 78 -27.94 13.14 -5.02
C MET A 78 -29.35 13.65 -4.75
N THR A 79 -29.98 14.25 -5.76
CA THR A 79 -31.33 14.82 -5.64
C THR A 79 -32.42 13.75 -5.62
N ASN A 80 -32.23 12.62 -6.31
CA ASN A 80 -33.23 11.57 -6.43
C ASN A 80 -33.01 10.36 -5.50
N LEU A 81 -31.96 10.36 -4.67
CA LEU A 81 -31.79 9.34 -3.63
C LEU A 81 -32.87 9.47 -2.55
N THR A 82 -33.34 8.32 -2.03
CA THR A 82 -34.18 8.28 -0.83
C THR A 82 -33.36 8.66 0.41
N LYS A 83 -34.04 8.88 1.54
CA LYS A 83 -33.34 9.14 2.82
C LYS A 83 -32.47 7.94 3.22
N GLU A 84 -32.92 6.72 2.99
CA GLU A 84 -32.18 5.50 3.29
C GLU A 84 -30.97 5.33 2.37
N GLU A 85 -31.13 5.51 1.06
CA GLU A 85 -30.02 5.46 0.09
C GLU A 85 -28.94 6.53 0.41
N ARG A 86 -29.34 7.72 0.87
CA ARG A 86 -28.39 8.74 1.35
C ARG A 86 -27.63 8.30 2.60
N SER A 87 -28.29 7.65 3.54
CA SER A 87 -27.62 7.08 4.73
C SER A 87 -26.63 5.98 4.35
N ILE A 88 -27.00 5.11 3.41
CA ILE A 88 -26.10 4.06 2.89
C ILE A 88 -24.90 4.70 2.21
N LEU A 89 -25.10 5.70 1.34
CA LEU A 89 -23.99 6.39 0.70
C LEU A 89 -23.07 7.08 1.71
N SER A 90 -23.63 7.66 2.78
CA SER A 90 -22.84 8.24 3.87
C SER A 90 -21.98 7.18 4.58
N LEU A 91 -22.52 5.99 4.82
CA LEU A 91 -21.78 4.88 5.40
C LEU A 91 -20.66 4.39 4.48
N LEU A 92 -20.95 4.20 3.18
CA LEU A 92 -19.96 3.81 2.17
C LEU A 92 -18.84 4.85 2.08
N ASN A 93 -19.16 6.15 2.10
CA ASN A 93 -18.15 7.22 2.11
C ASN A 93 -17.27 7.18 3.38
N SER A 94 -17.84 6.84 4.54
CA SER A 94 -17.06 6.67 5.77
C SER A 94 -16.12 5.46 5.67
N GLN A 95 -16.58 4.35 5.11
CA GLN A 95 -15.75 3.16 4.87
C GLN A 95 -14.62 3.46 3.89
N TYR A 96 -14.94 4.11 2.77
CA TYR A 96 -13.97 4.59 1.79
C TYR A 96 -12.88 5.47 2.43
N SER A 97 -13.25 6.41 3.32
CA SER A 97 -12.27 7.24 4.01
C SER A 97 -11.31 6.43 4.90
N ASN A 98 -11.82 5.40 5.57
CA ASN A 98 -11.01 4.50 6.38
C ASN A 98 -10.07 3.67 5.51
N GLU A 99 -10.59 3.07 4.44
CA GLU A 99 -9.79 2.31 3.47
C GLU A 99 -8.71 3.18 2.81
N MET A 100 -9.04 4.42 2.46
CA MET A 100 -8.08 5.38 1.90
C MET A 100 -6.97 5.71 2.90
N THR A 101 -7.29 5.74 4.19
CA THR A 101 -6.29 5.93 5.25
C THR A 101 -5.33 4.75 5.30
N VAL A 102 -5.86 3.51 5.29
CA VAL A 102 -5.05 2.29 5.24
C VAL A 102 -4.18 2.26 3.98
N TYR A 103 -4.77 2.54 2.81
CA TYR A 103 -4.05 2.63 1.54
C TYR A 103 -2.87 3.61 1.60
N ARG A 104 -3.08 4.80 2.16
CA ARG A 104 -2.01 5.82 2.32
C ARG A 104 -0.90 5.34 3.26
N ILE A 105 -1.27 4.71 4.37
CA ILE A 105 -0.31 4.17 5.34
C ILE A 105 0.56 3.09 4.68
N LEU A 106 -0.06 2.10 4.02
CA LEU A 106 0.66 1.02 3.35
C LEU A 106 1.56 1.55 2.23
N THR A 107 1.07 2.51 1.44
CA THR A 107 1.87 3.15 0.37
C THR A 107 3.07 3.89 0.95
N SER A 108 2.91 4.61 2.07
CA SER A 108 4.02 5.28 2.76
C SER A 108 5.05 4.27 3.28
N ARG A 109 4.60 3.19 3.94
CA ARG A 109 5.50 2.15 4.45
C ARG A 109 6.29 1.45 3.33
N LEU A 110 5.67 1.24 2.18
CA LEU A 110 6.35 0.69 1.00
C LEU A 110 7.39 1.66 0.45
N PHE A 111 7.08 2.95 0.40
CA PHE A 111 8.03 3.98 0.01
C PHE A 111 9.24 4.02 0.97
N ASP A 112 8.99 4.03 2.28
CA ASP A 112 10.05 3.98 3.29
C ASP A 112 10.92 2.73 3.14
N ALA A 113 10.31 1.56 2.85
CA ALA A 113 11.05 0.34 2.59
C ALA A 113 11.93 0.43 1.33
N THR A 114 11.45 1.07 0.25
CA THR A 114 12.27 1.29 -0.96
C THR A 114 13.49 2.17 -0.70
N GLU A 115 13.38 3.15 0.21
CA GLU A 115 14.50 4.01 0.59
C GLU A 115 15.46 3.32 1.59
N ASP A 116 14.92 2.54 2.53
CA ASP A 116 15.69 1.88 3.57
C ASP A 116 16.53 0.70 3.06
N ILE A 117 16.00 -0.07 2.11
CA ILE A 117 16.67 -1.28 1.62
C ILE A 117 18.09 -0.99 1.10
N PRO A 118 18.31 -0.03 0.18
CA PRO A 118 19.66 0.29 -0.30
C PRO A 118 20.60 0.78 0.81
N ALA A 119 20.07 1.39 1.88
CA ALA A 119 20.88 1.86 3.00
C ALA A 119 21.36 0.71 3.91
N THR A 120 20.69 -0.45 3.88
CA THR A 120 21.10 -1.65 4.63
C THR A 120 22.15 -2.50 3.90
N ILE A 121 22.48 -2.15 2.66
CA ILE A 121 23.41 -2.87 1.79
C ILE A 121 24.70 -2.06 1.62
N SER A 122 25.85 -2.71 1.77
CA SER A 122 27.13 -2.04 1.57
C SER A 122 27.27 -1.58 0.12
N ARG A 123 27.77 -0.35 -0.10
CA ARG A 123 27.85 0.30 -1.42
C ARG A 123 28.56 -0.55 -2.47
N GLY A 124 29.51 -1.41 -2.06
CA GLY A 124 30.24 -2.32 -2.94
C GLY A 124 29.39 -3.46 -3.54
N TYR A 125 28.22 -3.73 -2.97
CA TYR A 125 27.31 -4.81 -3.38
C TYR A 125 26.01 -4.29 -3.99
N ASN A 126 25.87 -2.98 -4.17
CA ASN A 126 24.72 -2.36 -4.84
C ASN A 126 24.53 -2.84 -6.29
N SER A 127 25.57 -3.38 -6.92
CA SER A 127 25.51 -3.99 -8.26
C SER A 127 24.83 -5.36 -8.29
N LEU A 128 24.63 -6.01 -7.13
CA LEU A 128 23.89 -7.26 -7.02
C LEU A 128 22.36 -7.05 -7.01
N ILE A 129 21.90 -5.82 -6.83
CA ILE A 129 20.49 -5.45 -6.83
C ILE A 129 20.05 -5.15 -8.27
N LYS A 130 19.07 -5.90 -8.78
CA LYS A 130 18.65 -5.86 -10.19
C LYS A 130 17.93 -4.56 -10.57
N ASN A 131 17.18 -3.93 -9.65
CA ASN A 131 16.50 -2.65 -9.90
C ASN A 131 16.03 -1.95 -8.61
N TYR A 132 16.19 -0.63 -8.51
CA TYR A 132 15.76 0.18 -7.35
C TYR A 132 14.34 0.75 -7.48
N THR A 133 13.61 0.41 -8.54
CA THR A 133 12.33 1.04 -8.87
C THR A 133 11.16 0.57 -8.00
N SER A 134 11.28 -0.57 -7.32
CA SER A 134 10.30 -1.03 -6.33
C SER A 134 10.92 -2.02 -5.36
N ALA A 135 10.40 -2.11 -4.14
CA ALA A 135 10.92 -3.02 -3.12
C ALA A 135 10.83 -4.50 -3.55
N ARG A 136 9.85 -4.79 -4.42
CA ARG A 136 9.70 -6.08 -5.08
C ARG A 136 10.80 -6.34 -6.10
N ALA A 137 11.17 -5.35 -6.91
CA ALA A 137 12.27 -5.49 -7.88
C ALA A 137 13.68 -5.52 -7.25
N ILE A 138 13.77 -5.25 -5.94
CA ILE A 138 15.00 -5.37 -5.16
C ILE A 138 15.19 -6.81 -4.63
N LEU A 139 14.10 -7.50 -4.30
CA LEU A 139 14.10 -8.89 -3.82
C LEU A 139 14.21 -9.90 -4.97
#